data_AF-A0A374K4F7-F1
#
_entry.id   AF-A0A374K4F7-F1
#
_cell.length_a   1.000
_cell.length_b   1.000
_cell.length_c   1.000
_cell.angle_alpha   90.00
_cell.angle_beta   90.00
_cell.angle_gamma   90.00
#
_symmetry.space_group_name_H-M   'P 1'
#
loop_
_entity.id
_entity.type
_entity.pdbx_description
1 polymer ?
#
loop_
_entity_poly.entity_id
_entity_poly.type
_entity_poly.pdbx_seq_one_letter_code
_entity_poly.pdbx_strand_id
1 'polypeptide(L)' 'MTLQMRDRENVELGEMKKQVFLIRKITRDKVAATSDFLGVSESFVIKVMDLIEENPDLDDEEIAEMLVDF' A
#
# COMPACT_ATOMS: atom_id res chain seq x y z
N MET A 1 27.02 1.86 3.04
CA MET A 1 25.63 2.38 3.04
C MET A 1 25.61 3.65 3.88
N THR A 2 25.34 4.79 3.24
CA THR A 2 25.19 6.10 3.89
C THR A 2 23.80 6.20 4.53
N LEU A 3 23.70 6.87 5.68
CA LEU A 3 22.43 7.05 6.43
C LEU A 3 21.27 7.58 5.57
N GLN A 4 21.58 8.36 4.54
CA GLN A 4 20.58 8.95 3.63
C GLN A 4 19.78 7.95 2.79
N MET A 5 20.30 6.73 2.56
CA MET A 5 19.56 5.70 1.82
C MET A 5 18.47 5.07 2.70
N ARG A 6 18.81 4.80 3.97
CA ARG A 6 17.87 4.23 4.96
C ARG A 6 16.70 5.16 5.28
N ASP A 7 16.96 6.47 5.30
CA ASP A 7 15.90 7.45 5.57
C ASP A 7 14.88 7.54 4.42
N ARG A 8 15.28 7.32 3.16
CA ARG A 8 14.33 7.27 2.04
C ARG A 8 13.47 6.03 2.05
N GLU A 9 14.09 4.86 2.26
CA GLU A 9 13.37 3.58 2.34
C GLU A 9 12.30 3.62 3.46
N ASN A 10 12.64 4.20 4.62
CA ASN A 10 11.69 4.36 5.72
C ASN A 10 10.54 5.33 5.40
N VAL A 11 10.78 6.37 4.60
CA VAL A 11 9.71 7.29 4.17
C VAL A 11 8.78 6.59 3.17
N GLU A 12 9.34 5.88 2.19
CA GLU A 12 8.57 5.12 1.19
C GLU A 12 7.71 4.02 1.82
N LEU A 13 8.26 3.25 2.76
CA LEU A 13 7.51 2.28 3.57
C LEU A 13 6.37 2.93 4.38
N GLY A 14 6.64 4.10 4.95
CA GLY A 14 5.64 4.86 5.71
C GLY A 14 4.48 5.36 4.86
N GLU A 15 4.74 5.75 3.60
CA GLU A 15 3.70 6.14 2.65
C GLU A 15 2.90 4.93 2.16
N MET A 16 3.57 3.83 1.82
CA MET A 16 2.94 2.56 1.44
C MET A 16 2.00 2.02 2.53
N LYS A 17 2.45 1.98 3.79
CA LYS A 17 1.59 1.58 4.93
C LYS A 17 0.30 2.40 5.00
N LYS A 18 0.38 3.72 4.82
CA LYS A 18 -0.80 4.59 4.84
C LYS A 18 -1.75 4.27 3.68
N GLN A 19 -1.21 4.00 2.49
CA GLN A 19 -2.01 3.61 1.34
C GLN A 19 -2.74 2.28 1.61
N VAL A 20 -2.03 1.26 2.07
CA VAL A 20 -2.61 -0.06 2.41
C VAL A 20 -3.71 0.06 3.46
N PHE A 21 -3.46 0.81 4.54
CA PHE A 21 -4.46 1.03 5.59
C PHE A 21 -5.73 1.72 5.09
N LEU A 22 -5.58 2.71 4.20
CA LEU A 22 -6.72 3.37 3.57
C LEU A 22 -7.47 2.40 2.65
N ILE A 23 -6.74 1.59 1.87
CA ILE A 23 -7.30 0.60 0.95
C ILE A 23 -8.07 -0.48 1.71
N ARG A 24 -7.55 -0.94 2.86
CA ARG A 24 -8.23 -1.92 3.75
C ARG A 24 -9.57 -1.44 4.28
N LYS A 25 -9.77 -0.13 4.38
CA LYS A 25 -11.00 0.50 4.90
C LYS A 25 -12.01 0.88 3.83
N ILE A 26 -11.64 0.81 2.56
CA ILE A 26 -12.56 1.08 1.46
C ILE A 26 -13.15 -0.23 0.93
N THR A 27 -14.26 -0.08 0.22
CA THR A 27 -14.95 -1.17 -0.48
C THR A 27 -14.66 -1.05 -1.98
N ARG A 28 -14.83 -2.15 -2.73
CA ARG A 28 -14.44 -2.23 -4.16
C ARG A 28 -15.15 -1.18 -5.03
N ASP A 29 -16.27 -0.63 -4.60
CA ASP A 29 -17.00 0.46 -5.26
C ASP A 29 -16.26 1.81 -5.21
N LYS A 30 -15.31 1.98 -4.28
CA LYS A 30 -14.55 3.22 -4.09
C LYS A 30 -13.15 3.19 -4.70
N VAL A 31 -12.81 2.15 -5.46
CA VAL A 31 -11.48 2.00 -6.09
C VAL A 31 -11.07 3.25 -6.87
N ALA A 32 -11.94 3.76 -7.75
CA ALA A 32 -11.66 4.96 -8.55
C ALA A 32 -11.47 6.23 -7.70
N ALA A 33 -12.27 6.41 -6.65
CA ALA A 33 -12.11 7.55 -5.75
C ALA A 33 -10.81 7.47 -4.94
N THR A 34 -10.40 6.25 -4.56
CA THR A 34 -9.18 6.01 -3.81
C THR A 34 -7.93 6.09 -4.67
N SER A 35 -7.99 5.63 -5.93
CA SER A 35 -6.89 5.84 -6.89
C SER A 35 -6.62 7.32 -7.12
N ASP A 36 -7.68 8.11 -7.31
CA ASP A 36 -7.57 9.57 -7.49
C ASP A 36 -7.04 10.26 -6.22
N PHE A 37 -7.52 9.84 -5.04
CA PHE A 37 -7.10 10.42 -3.77
C PHE A 37 -5.64 10.11 -3.43
N LEU A 38 -5.19 8.89 -3.72
CA LEU A 38 -3.82 8.44 -3.45
C LEU A 38 -2.85 8.78 -4.59
N GLY A 39 -3.35 9.21 -5.76
CA GLY A 39 -2.53 9.46 -6.94
C GLY A 39 -1.90 8.20 -7.52
N VAL A 40 -2.51 7.03 -7.30
CA VAL A 40 -2.05 5.72 -7.78
C VAL A 40 -3.00 5.18 -8.84
N SER A 41 -2.59 4.15 -9.57
CA SER A 41 -3.48 3.51 -10.55
C SER A 41 -4.59 2.70 -9.85
N GLU A 42 -5.78 2.62 -10.47
CA GLU A 42 -6.86 1.74 -10.01
C GLU A 42 -6.38 0.27 -9.90
N SER A 43 -5.55 -0.18 -10.84
CA SER A 43 -4.95 -1.52 -10.82
C SER A 43 -4.11 -1.77 -9.57
N PHE A 44 -3.39 -0.75 -9.08
CA PHE A 44 -2.64 -0.84 -7.84
C PHE A 44 -3.57 -1.01 -6.65
N VAL A 45 -4.64 -0.20 -6.57
CA VAL A 45 -5.64 -0.32 -5.50
C VAL A 45 -6.25 -1.72 -5.48
N ILE A 46 -6.65 -2.25 -6.65
CA ILE A 46 -7.20 -3.61 -6.77
C ILE A 46 -6.18 -4.66 -6.31
N LYS A 47 -4.91 -4.54 -6.73
CA LYS A 47 -3.84 -5.46 -6.32
C LYS A 47 -3.66 -5.48 -4.80
N VAL A 48 -3.71 -4.32 -4.15
CA VAL A 48 -3.63 -4.21 -2.68
C VAL A 48 -4.87 -4.83 -2.02
N MET A 49 -6.07 -4.60 -2.56
CA MET A 49 -7.29 -5.23 -2.05
C MET A 49 -7.25 -6.75 -2.17
N ASP A 50 -6.82 -7.27 -3.32
CA ASP A 50 -6.69 -8.72 -3.54
C ASP A 50 -5.64 -9.31 -2.59
N LEU A 51 -4.49 -8.65 -2.37
CA LEU A 51 -3.48 -9.08 -1.39
C LEU A 51 -4.03 -9.16 0.04
N ILE A 52 -4.85 -8.19 0.45
CA ILE A 52 -5.50 -8.18 1.76
C ILE A 52 -6.55 -9.29 1.88
N GLU A 53 -7.32 -9.55 0.81
CA GLU A 53 -8.32 -10.63 0.77
C GLU A 53 -7.66 -12.02 0.75
N GLU A 54 -6.56 -12.19 0.03
CA GLU A 54 -5.78 -13.43 -0.04
C GLU A 54 -5.04 -13.71 1.26
N ASN A 55 -4.66 -12.67 2.01
CA ASN A 55 -3.87 -12.78 3.23
C ASN A 55 -4.49 -11.93 4.36
N PRO A 56 -5.65 -12.34 4.91
CA PRO A 56 -6.35 -11.56 5.93
C PRO A 56 -5.59 -11.46 7.27
N ASP A 57 -4.67 -12.39 7.53
CA ASP A 57 -3.84 -12.44 8.73
C ASP A 57 -2.60 -11.53 8.68
N LEU A 58 -2.25 -11.01 7.50
CA LEU A 58 -1.10 -10.11 7.35
C LEU A 58 -1.43 -8.71 7.85
N ASP A 59 -0.44 -8.11 8.50
CA ASP A 59 -0.50 -6.72 8.93
C ASP A 59 -0.22 -5.76 7.77
N ASP A 60 -0.65 -4.50 7.92
CA ASP A 60 -0.45 -3.47 6.91
C ASP A 60 1.05 -3.24 6.59
N GLU A 61 1.94 -3.57 7.54
CA GLU A 61 3.39 -3.58 7.37
C GLU A 61 3.87 -4.63 6.39
N GLU A 62 3.43 -5.88 6.57
CA GLU A 62 3.86 -7.00 5.75
C GLU A 62 3.34 -6.84 4.31
N ILE A 63 2.10 -6.38 4.16
CA ILE A 63 1.53 -6.04 2.84
C ILE A 63 2.31 -4.89 2.18
N ALA A 64 2.70 -3.85 2.95
CA ALA A 64 3.48 -2.74 2.43
C ALA A 64 4.89 -3.16 2.01
N GLU A 65 5.57 -4.00 2.79
CA GLU A 65 6.88 -4.55 2.43
C GLU A 65 6.82 -5.35 1.12
N MET A 66 5.78 -6.19 0.94
CA MET A 66 5.55 -6.94 -0.30
C MET A 66 5.33 -6.05 -1.54
N LEU A 67 4.92 -4.79 -1.35
CA LEU A 67 4.70 -3.83 -2.43
C LEU A 67 5.95 -2.99 -2.75
N VAL A 68 6.85 -2.80 -1.78
CA VAL A 68 8.10 -2.05 -1.94
C VAL A 68 9.19 -2.92 -2.61
N ASP A 69 9.15 -4.23 -2.43
CA ASP A 69 10.12 -5.18 -3.02
C ASP A 69 9.89 -5.47 -4.52
N PHE A 70 9.04 -4.71 -5.22
CA PHE A 70 8.61 -4.95 -6.62
C PHE A 70 9.02 -3.84 -7.61
#